data_AF-A0A978TIL4-F1
#
_entry.id   AF-A0A978TIL4-F1
#
_cell.length_a   1.000
_cell.length_b   1.000
_cell.length_c   1.000
_cell.angle_alpha   90.00
_cell.angle_beta   90.00
_cell.angle_gamma   90.00
#
_symmetry.space_group_name_H-M   'P 1'
#
loop_
_entity.id
_entity.type
_entity.pdbx_description
1 polymer ?
#
loop_
_entity_poly.entity_id
_entity_poly.type
_entity_poly.pdbx_seq_one_letter_code
_entity_poly.pdbx_strand_id
1 'polypeptide(L)'
;MPPAPKSPSGDDAARQFFRTDHLTGNLRTRTVRSGAITISAQGLKFAITMASTIVLARLLTPGDYGLVGMVTVVLGFVQLFKDLGLAEATIQQEEITHQQVSTLFWINVAFSLLIALLVALLAPGIAWFYHEPRLIGITLLLATTFIYG
;
A
#
# COMPACT_ATOMS: atom_id res chain seq x y z
N MET A 1 -11.53 44.73 -52.24
CA MET A 1 -12.41 44.45 -51.10
C MET A 1 -12.42 42.93 -50.90
N PRO A 2 -11.81 42.39 -49.83
CA PRO A 2 -11.82 40.94 -49.60
C PRO A 2 -13.26 40.45 -49.35
N PRO A 3 -13.64 39.27 -49.87
CA PRO A 3 -14.99 38.73 -49.67
C PRO A 3 -15.26 38.48 -48.19
N ALA A 4 -16.47 38.82 -47.75
CA ALA A 4 -16.90 38.66 -46.36
C ALA A 4 -16.76 37.20 -45.89
N PRO A 5 -16.29 36.95 -44.64
CA PRO A 5 -16.14 35.61 -44.11
C PRO A 5 -17.51 34.90 -44.09
N LYS A 6 -17.57 33.71 -44.70
CA LYS A 6 -18.78 32.89 -44.74
C LYS A 6 -19.16 32.52 -43.31
N SER A 7 -20.43 32.72 -42.93
CA SER A 7 -20.95 32.28 -41.64
C SER A 7 -20.77 30.75 -41.52
N PRO A 8 -20.31 30.22 -40.37
CA PRO A 8 -20.15 28.79 -40.20
C PRO A 8 -21.48 28.07 -40.44
N SER A 9 -21.47 26.97 -41.20
CA SER A 9 -22.65 26.13 -41.32
C SER A 9 -22.93 25.46 -39.97
N GLY A 10 -24.20 25.15 -39.65
CA GLY A 10 -24.57 24.55 -38.35
C GLY A 10 -23.83 23.24 -38.04
N ASP A 11 -23.38 22.53 -39.07
CA ASP A 11 -22.59 21.29 -38.96
C ASP A 11 -21.12 21.57 -38.57
N ASP A 12 -20.55 22.71 -38.98
CA ASP A 12 -19.18 23.13 -38.63
C ASP A 12 -19.07 23.54 -37.15
N ALA A 13 -20.10 24.22 -36.62
CA ALA A 13 -20.17 24.63 -35.22
C ALA A 13 -20.26 23.42 -34.28
N ALA A 14 -21.01 22.40 -34.66
CA ALA A 14 -21.10 21.15 -33.91
C ALA A 14 -19.76 20.41 -33.89
N ARG A 15 -19.07 20.29 -35.03
CA ARG A 15 -17.75 19.62 -35.12
C ARG A 15 -16.65 20.35 -34.34
N GLN A 16 -16.73 21.68 -34.23
CA GLN A 16 -15.80 22.46 -33.41
C GLN A 16 -16.00 22.20 -31.91
N PHE A 17 -17.25 22.03 -31.47
CA PHE A 17 -17.59 21.70 -30.08
C PHE A 17 -17.15 20.29 -29.66
N PHE A 18 -17.14 19.33 -30.58
CA PHE A 18 -16.76 17.93 -30.30
C PHE A 18 -15.28 17.60 -30.57
N ARG A 19 -14.39 18.58 -30.78
CA ARG A 19 -12.95 18.31 -30.97
C ARG A 19 -12.29 17.81 -29.68
N THR A 20 -12.01 16.51 -29.60
CA THR A 20 -11.36 15.85 -28.45
C THR A 20 -9.83 15.87 -28.46
N ASP A 21 -9.20 16.46 -29.48
CA ASP A 21 -7.74 16.48 -29.66
C ASP A 21 -6.98 17.16 -28.52
N HIS A 22 -7.63 18.07 -27.80
CA HIS A 22 -7.05 18.77 -26.64
C HIS A 22 -7.03 17.92 -25.36
N LEU A 23 -7.83 16.84 -25.29
CA LEU A 23 -7.87 15.92 -24.15
C LEU A 23 -6.77 14.86 -24.23
N THR A 24 -6.47 14.36 -25.43
CA THR A 24 -5.49 13.28 -25.65
C THR A 24 -4.04 13.72 -25.37
N GLY A 25 -3.70 15.00 -25.62
CA GLY A 25 -2.38 15.56 -25.32
C GLY A 25 -2.05 15.65 -23.81
N ASN A 26 -3.06 15.92 -22.97
CA ASN A 26 -2.87 16.03 -21.52
C ASN A 26 -2.85 14.67 -20.81
N LEU A 27 -3.61 13.70 -21.29
CA LEU A 27 -3.68 12.36 -20.68
C LEU A 27 -2.36 11.59 -20.85
N ARG A 28 -1.77 11.60 -22.06
CA ARG A 28 -0.48 10.95 -22.30
C ARG A 28 0.61 11.50 -21.40
N THR A 29 0.67 12.82 -21.24
CA THR A 29 1.67 13.49 -20.40
C THR A 29 1.44 13.22 -18.91
N ARG A 30 0.18 13.17 -18.44
CA ARG A 30 -0.16 12.83 -17.04
C ARG A 30 0.09 11.36 -16.71
N THR A 31 -0.27 10.43 -17.58
CA THR A 31 -0.03 8.99 -17.37
C THR A 31 1.45 8.65 -17.38
N VAL A 32 2.23 9.23 -18.31
CA VAL A 32 3.69 9.04 -18.35
C VAL A 32 4.36 9.66 -17.12
N ARG A 33 3.89 10.83 -16.65
CA ARG A 33 4.42 11.46 -15.44
C ARG A 33 4.09 10.67 -14.18
N SER A 34 2.87 10.15 -14.03
CA SER A 34 2.49 9.27 -12.90
C SER A 34 3.25 7.94 -12.93
N GLY A 35 3.44 7.35 -14.12
CA GLY A 35 4.26 6.17 -14.31
C GLY A 35 5.73 6.42 -13.96
N ALA A 36 6.30 7.53 -14.43
CA ALA A 36 7.68 7.92 -14.12
C ALA A 36 7.90 8.18 -12.62
N ILE A 37 6.93 8.80 -11.92
CA ILE A 37 7.00 9.01 -10.47
C ILE A 37 6.99 7.67 -9.73
N THR A 38 6.11 6.74 -10.11
CA THR A 38 5.99 5.42 -9.47
C THR A 38 7.26 4.59 -9.66
N ILE A 39 7.80 4.55 -10.89
CA ILE A 39 9.06 3.85 -11.19
C ILE A 39 10.22 4.46 -10.41
N SER A 40 10.30 5.79 -10.35
CA SER A 40 11.34 6.50 -9.59
C SER A 40 11.24 6.19 -8.09
N ALA A 41 10.03 6.20 -7.53
CA ALA A 41 9.79 5.84 -6.14
C ALA A 41 10.17 4.37 -5.86
N GLN A 42 9.82 3.45 -6.75
CA GLN A 42 10.16 2.03 -6.61
C GLN A 42 11.68 1.81 -6.69
N GLY A 43 12.35 2.48 -7.64
CA GLY A 43 13.80 2.43 -7.79
C GLY A 43 14.53 3.00 -6.57
N LEU A 44 14.04 4.13 -6.04
CA LEU A 44 14.57 4.71 -4.80
C LEU A 44 14.37 3.77 -3.60
N LYS A 45 13.16 3.19 -3.45
CA LYS A 45 12.86 2.22 -2.39
C LYS A 45 13.78 1.00 -2.48
N PHE A 46 14.03 0.50 -3.69
CA PHE A 46 14.95 -0.61 -3.92
C PHE A 46 16.38 -0.25 -3.53
N ALA A 47 16.88 0.92 -3.97
CA ALA A 47 18.22 1.40 -3.63
C ALA A 47 18.40 1.56 -2.11
N ILE A 48 17.43 2.16 -1.42
CA ILE A 48 17.43 2.30 0.04
C ILE A 48 17.46 0.92 0.70
N THR A 49 16.58 0.01 0.28
CA THR A 49 16.50 -1.33 0.87
C THR A 49 17.82 -2.09 0.71
N MET A 50 18.42 -2.06 -0.48
CA MET A 50 19.71 -2.69 -0.75
C MET A 50 20.83 -2.09 0.10
N ALA A 51 20.91 -0.76 0.16
CA ALA A 51 21.90 -0.08 1.00
C ALA A 51 21.74 -0.44 2.47
N SER A 52 20.51 -0.42 3.00
CA SER A 52 20.19 -0.84 4.36
C SER A 52 20.61 -2.27 4.62
N THR A 53 20.31 -3.22 3.72
CA THR A 53 20.71 -4.62 3.87
C THR A 53 22.24 -4.76 3.92
N ILE A 54 22.99 -4.05 3.08
CA ILE A 54 24.46 -4.08 3.09
C ILE A 54 25.02 -3.52 4.40
N VAL A 55 24.45 -2.40 4.90
CA VAL A 55 24.86 -1.79 6.16
C VAL A 55 24.56 -2.71 7.34
N LEU A 56 23.34 -3.24 7.42
CA LEU A 56 22.97 -4.23 8.44
C LEU A 56 23.91 -5.43 8.37
N ALA A 57 24.23 -5.91 7.17
CA ALA A 57 25.08 -7.08 7.03
C ALA A 57 26.49 -6.89 7.58
N ARG A 58 27.00 -5.65 7.61
CA ARG A 58 28.29 -5.29 8.22
C ARG A 58 28.19 -4.92 9.70
N LEU A 59 27.04 -4.41 10.15
CA LEU A 59 26.84 -3.93 11.51
C LEU A 59 26.38 -5.04 12.47
N LEU A 60 25.67 -6.05 11.96
CA LEU A 60 25.15 -7.15 12.76
C LEU A 60 26.28 -8.10 13.17
N THR A 61 26.33 -8.41 14.46
CA THR A 61 27.15 -9.51 14.97
C THR A 61 26.49 -10.85 14.63
N PRO A 62 27.22 -11.99 14.64
CA PRO A 62 26.67 -13.31 14.30
C PRO A 62 25.43 -13.70 15.12
N GLY A 63 25.30 -13.19 16.36
CA GLY A 63 24.12 -13.42 17.20
C GLY A 63 22.87 -12.66 16.73
N ASP A 64 23.04 -11.46 16.15
CA ASP A 64 21.92 -10.64 15.70
C ASP A 64 21.30 -11.15 14.40
N TYR A 65 22.06 -11.88 13.58
CA TYR A 65 21.55 -12.53 12.37
C TYR A 65 20.48 -13.59 12.68
N GLY A 66 20.65 -14.32 13.79
CA GLY A 66 19.65 -15.26 14.27
C GLY A 66 18.34 -14.53 14.61
N LEU A 67 18.44 -13.42 15.34
CA LEU A 67 17.28 -12.59 15.69
C LEU A 67 16.55 -12.09 14.45
N VAL A 68 17.26 -11.57 13.43
CA VAL A 68 16.63 -11.11 12.17
C VAL A 68 15.88 -12.25 11.48
N GLY A 69 16.46 -13.46 11.43
CA GLY A 69 15.78 -14.63 10.88
C GLY A 69 14.49 -14.97 11.61
N MET A 70 14.52 -14.99 12.94
CA MET A 70 13.33 -15.23 13.77
C MET A 70 12.25 -14.17 13.55
N VAL A 71 12.64 -12.89 13.55
CA VAL A 71 11.74 -11.77 13.28
C VAL A 71 11.12 -11.87 11.89
N THR A 72 11.89 -12.31 10.89
CA THR A 72 11.38 -12.49 9.51
C THR A 72 10.30 -13.55 9.46
N VAL A 73 10.43 -14.66 10.21
CA VAL A 73 9.38 -15.68 10.32
C VAL A 73 8.11 -15.10 10.94
N VAL A 74 8.25 -14.40 12.08
CA VAL A 74 7.11 -13.73 12.74
C VAL A 74 6.45 -12.72 11.81
N LEU A 75 7.24 -11.94 11.09
CA LEU A 75 6.77 -10.95 10.13
C LEU A 75 6.01 -11.61 8.98
N GLY A 76 6.48 -12.75 8.48
CA GLY A 76 5.79 -13.54 7.45
C GLY A 76 4.40 -13.98 7.91
N PHE A 77 4.27 -14.49 9.13
CA PHE A 77 2.96 -14.82 9.71
C PHE A 77 2.06 -13.59 9.82
N VAL A 78 2.59 -12.48 10.32
CA VAL A 78 1.87 -11.21 10.43
C VAL A 78 1.35 -10.73 9.05
N GLN A 79 2.16 -10.84 8.01
CA GLN A 79 1.77 -10.47 6.65
C GLN A 79 0.61 -11.32 6.12
N LEU A 80 0.62 -12.64 6.35
CA LEU A 80 -0.49 -13.53 5.94
C LEU A 80 -1.83 -13.05 6.51
N PHE A 81 -1.86 -12.65 7.79
CA PHE A 81 -3.07 -12.13 8.41
C PHE A 81 -3.49 -10.76 7.86
N LYS A 82 -2.54 -9.89 7.53
CA LYS A 82 -2.82 -8.59 6.91
C LYS A 82 -3.46 -8.75 5.53
N ASP A 83 -2.90 -9.64 4.72
CA ASP A 83 -3.41 -9.92 3.37
C ASP A 83 -4.83 -10.50 3.43
N LEU A 84 -5.12 -11.36 4.42
CA LEU A 84 -6.46 -11.93 4.62
C LEU A 84 -7.47 -10.91 5.17
N GLY A 85 -7.07 -10.02 6.09
CA GLY A 85 -7.97 -9.08 6.77
C GLY A 85 -8.35 -7.85 5.95
N LEU A 86 -7.40 -7.29 5.18
CA LEU A 86 -7.60 -6.03 4.44
C LEU A 86 -8.17 -6.25 3.04
N ALA A 87 -7.76 -7.31 2.34
CA ALA A 87 -8.10 -7.52 0.93
C ALA A 87 -9.55 -7.99 0.72
N GLU A 88 -10.10 -8.86 1.57
CA GLU A 88 -11.48 -9.33 1.40
C GLU A 88 -12.54 -8.34 1.90
N ALA A 89 -12.26 -7.58 2.96
CA ALA A 89 -13.27 -6.74 3.62
C ALA A 89 -13.61 -5.46 2.83
N THR A 90 -12.72 -4.97 1.97
CA THR A 90 -12.85 -3.65 1.33
C THR A 90 -13.31 -3.70 -0.13
N ILE A 91 -13.04 -4.80 -0.84
CA ILE A 91 -13.14 -4.85 -2.32
C ILE A 91 -14.57 -5.15 -2.83
N GLN A 92 -15.53 -5.45 -1.96
CA GLN A 92 -16.74 -6.18 -2.40
C GLN A 92 -18.00 -5.36 -2.72
N GLN A 93 -18.02 -4.02 -2.72
CA GLN A 93 -19.22 -3.29 -3.16
C GLN A 93 -18.96 -2.04 -4.00
N GLU A 94 -19.58 -2.01 -5.18
CA GLU A 94 -19.46 -0.97 -6.22
C GLU A 94 -20.46 0.19 -6.04
N GLU A 95 -21.51 0.00 -5.23
CA GLU A 95 -22.45 1.03 -4.80
C GLU A 95 -22.76 0.86 -3.30
N ILE A 96 -22.15 1.70 -2.45
CA ILE A 96 -22.27 1.57 -0.99
C ILE A 96 -22.95 2.81 -0.40
N THR A 97 -23.99 2.62 0.41
CA THR A 97 -24.52 3.69 1.26
C THR A 97 -23.55 3.99 2.40
N HIS A 98 -23.49 5.24 2.89
CA HIS A 98 -22.55 5.64 3.96
C HIS A 98 -22.57 4.71 5.20
N GLN A 99 -23.73 4.12 5.50
CA GLN A 99 -23.92 3.23 6.64
C GLN A 99 -23.24 1.86 6.46
N GLN A 100 -23.23 1.32 5.24
CA GLN A 100 -22.54 0.08 4.91
C GLN A 100 -21.01 0.25 4.91
N VAL A 101 -20.50 1.40 4.43
CA VAL A 101 -19.07 1.74 4.53
C VAL A 101 -18.62 1.81 5.99
N SER A 102 -19.40 2.47 6.84
CA SER A 102 -19.08 2.55 8.28
C SER A 102 -19.11 1.17 8.95
N THR A 103 -20.05 0.30 8.56
CA THR A 103 -20.12 -1.07 9.08
C THR A 103 -18.90 -1.90 8.68
N LEU A 104 -18.49 -1.84 7.42
CA LEU A 104 -17.29 -2.52 6.92
C LEU A 104 -16.02 -2.00 7.61
N PHE A 105 -15.93 -0.68 7.82
CA PHE A 105 -14.83 -0.08 8.57
C PHE A 105 -14.75 -0.63 10.00
N TRP A 106 -15.86 -0.64 10.76
CA TRP A 106 -15.86 -1.14 12.13
C TRP A 106 -15.58 -2.65 12.22
N ILE A 107 -16.04 -3.45 11.25
CA ILE A 107 -15.70 -4.88 11.16
C ILE A 107 -14.19 -5.06 10.94
N ASN A 108 -13.60 -4.28 10.04
CA ASN A 108 -12.16 -4.33 9.77
C ASN A 108 -11.35 -3.92 11.01
N VAL A 109 -11.71 -2.82 11.67
CA VAL A 109 -11.08 -2.39 12.93
C VAL A 109 -11.17 -3.47 14.01
N ALA A 110 -12.33 -4.10 14.18
CA ALA A 110 -12.52 -5.17 15.16
C ALA A 110 -11.67 -6.41 14.83
N PHE A 111 -11.59 -6.80 13.56
CA PHE A 111 -10.78 -7.92 13.10
C PHE A 111 -9.28 -7.65 13.30
N SER A 112 -8.80 -6.48 12.90
CA SER A 112 -7.42 -6.04 13.08
C SER A 112 -7.03 -5.99 14.56
N LEU A 113 -7.94 -5.52 15.43
CA LEU A 113 -7.72 -5.53 16.88
C LEU A 113 -7.66 -6.96 17.44
N LEU A 114 -8.53 -7.86 17.00
CA LEU A 114 -8.54 -9.27 17.41
C LEU A 114 -7.21 -9.94 17.06
N ILE A 115 -6.73 -9.76 15.83
CA ILE A 115 -5.45 -10.33 15.40
C ILE A 115 -4.28 -9.71 16.17
N ALA A 116 -4.27 -8.39 16.37
CA ALA A 116 -3.25 -7.73 17.18
C ALA A 116 -3.15 -8.34 18.59
N LEU A 117 -4.30 -8.57 19.23
CA LEU A 117 -4.35 -9.19 20.56
C LEU A 117 -3.84 -10.64 20.55
N LEU A 118 -4.23 -11.44 19.55
CA LEU A 118 -3.75 -12.81 19.42
C LEU A 118 -2.23 -12.88 19.24
N VAL A 119 -1.67 -12.04 18.37
CA VAL A 119 -0.22 -11.95 18.15
C VAL A 119 0.50 -11.49 19.43
N ALA A 120 -0.05 -10.50 20.14
CA ALA A 120 0.50 -10.03 21.40
C ALA A 120 0.51 -11.12 22.48
N LEU A 121 -0.55 -11.94 22.55
CA LEU A 121 -0.64 -13.07 23.49
C LEU A 121 0.34 -14.20 23.13
N LEU A 122 0.62 -14.40 21.83
CA LEU A 122 1.59 -15.39 21.35
C LEU A 122 3.05 -14.94 21.53
N ALA A 123 3.32 -13.64 21.68
CA ALA A 123 4.67 -13.08 21.85
C ALA A 123 5.53 -13.79 22.93
N PRO A 124 5.06 -14.03 24.16
CA PRO A 124 5.84 -14.78 25.16
C PRO A 124 6.10 -16.23 24.75
N GLY A 125 5.15 -16.88 24.06
CA GLY A 125 5.33 -18.24 23.57
C GLY A 125 6.39 -18.34 22.46
N ILE A 126 6.41 -17.36 21.55
CA ILE A 126 7.43 -17.23 20.50
C ILE A 126 8.81 -17.00 21.11
N ALA A 127 8.91 -16.06 22.07
CA ALA A 127 10.17 -15.76 22.75
C ALA A 127 10.70 -16.97 23.53
N TRP A 128 9.82 -17.74 24.15
CA TRP A 128 10.18 -18.99 24.83
C TRP A 128 10.67 -20.05 23.85
N PHE A 129 9.96 -20.27 22.73
CA PHE A 129 10.35 -21.24 21.71
C PHE A 129 11.75 -20.97 21.12
N TYR A 130 12.04 -19.71 20.82
CA TYR A 130 13.33 -19.29 20.28
C TYR A 130 14.40 -18.99 21.34
N HIS A 131 14.06 -19.12 22.63
CA HIS A 131 14.94 -18.79 23.75
C HIS A 131 15.50 -17.35 23.70
N GLU A 132 14.75 -16.41 23.11
CA GLU A 132 15.21 -15.05 22.85
C GLU A 132 14.20 -14.01 23.37
N PRO A 133 14.41 -13.42 24.56
CA PRO A 133 13.43 -12.53 25.20
C PRO A 133 13.21 -11.22 24.43
N ARG A 134 14.17 -10.80 23.59
CA ARG A 134 14.02 -9.63 22.72
C ARG A 134 12.84 -9.77 21.75
N LEU A 135 12.46 -11.00 21.40
CA LEU A 135 11.32 -11.25 20.51
C LEU A 135 9.98 -10.83 21.09
N ILE A 136 9.84 -10.74 22.42
CA ILE A 136 8.60 -10.25 23.03
C ILE A 136 8.34 -8.82 22.56
N GLY A 137 9.32 -7.94 22.74
CA GLY A 137 9.21 -6.53 22.36
C GLY A 137 9.00 -6.35 20.85
N ILE A 138 9.71 -7.11 20.03
CA ILE A 138 9.59 -7.03 18.58
C ILE A 138 8.20 -7.51 18.13
N THR A 139 7.72 -8.64 18.65
CA THR A 139 6.40 -9.19 18.30
C THR A 139 5.28 -8.25 18.73
N LEU A 140 5.37 -7.63 19.91
CA LEU A 140 4.42 -6.62 20.37
C LEU A 140 4.42 -5.37 19.47
N LEU A 141 5.59 -4.90 19.05
CA LEU A 141 5.70 -3.80 18.08
C LEU A 141 5.11 -4.18 16.71
N LEU A 142 5.25 -5.43 16.28
CA LEU A 142 4.61 -5.90 15.05
C LEU A 142 3.09 -5.98 15.19
N ALA A 143 2.58 -6.38 16.36
CA ALA A 143 1.14 -6.44 16.63
C ALA A 143 0.45 -5.07 16.49
N THR A 144 1.10 -3.97 16.91
CA THR A 144 0.51 -2.62 16.77
C THR A 144 0.37 -2.21 15.31
N THR A 145 1.16 -2.78 14.39
CA THR A 145 1.06 -2.48 12.96
C THR A 145 -0.24 -2.94 12.31
N PHE A 146 -1.04 -3.79 12.97
CA PHE A 146 -2.39 -4.14 12.53
C PHE A 146 -3.41 -3.05 12.85
N ILE A 147 -3.17 -2.22 13.87
CA ILE A 147 -4.12 -1.18 14.30
C ILE A 147 -4.07 0.02 13.33
N TYR A 148 -2.89 0.32 12.78
CA TYR A 148 -2.68 1.40 11.81
C TYR A 148 -2.69 0.93 10.35
N GLY A 149 -2.80 -0.39 10.14
CA GLY A 149 -2.68 -1.04 8.82
C GLY A 149 -3.97 -1.06 8.05
#